data_AF-H1Z025-F1
#
_entry.id   AF-H1Z025-F1
#
_cell.length_a   1.000
_cell.length_b   1.000
_cell.length_c   1.000
_cell.angle_alpha   90.00
_cell.angle_beta   90.00
_cell.angle_gamma   90.00
#
_symmetry.space_group_name_H-M   'P 1'
#
loop_
_entity.id
_entity.type
_entity.pdbx_description
1 polymer ?
#
loop_
_entity_poly.entity_id
_entity_poly.type
_entity_poly.pdbx_seq_one_letter_code
_entity_poly.pdbx_strand_id
1 'polypeptide(L)'
;MIDPILCEGINDGWFLQELITRDYQKEPLLYDNKISEFLRAVQSSSSYYKERYPCLILSDNGHQLMDKYLPQTIRDLFGKTNAGNTTFIVLKDNDGSPDEMLMRQYLAKTKRILPAKNLKKADISLDRNTQNLLITSTEDNSYSFTFSFIFVSGSLESEIVSRYSDKYRPNKTESKRLKGMDPHKALEYIAAVNEKFKNREEVIRTSVNENWFSDERWFQDLCVKIREIPPL
;
A
#
# COMPACT_ATOMS: atom_id res chain seq x y z
N MET A 1 -10.44 13.84 7.00
CA MET A 1 -9.39 13.86 5.95
C MET A 1 -9.77 12.77 4.95
N ILE A 2 -9.24 12.75 3.73
CA ILE A 2 -9.37 11.55 2.88
C ILE A 2 -8.28 10.57 3.29
N ASP A 3 -8.62 9.29 3.49
CA ASP A 3 -7.67 8.34 4.03
C ASP A 3 -6.62 7.93 2.97
N PRO A 4 -5.32 8.12 3.26
CA PRO A 4 -4.24 7.81 2.34
C PRO A 4 -3.78 6.34 2.44
N ILE A 5 -3.53 5.72 1.28
CA ILE A 5 -2.93 4.40 1.15
C ILE A 5 -1.60 4.51 0.40
N LEU A 6 -0.57 3.80 0.88
CA LEU A 6 0.77 3.79 0.30
C LEU A 6 1.13 2.36 -0.14
N CYS A 7 1.80 2.21 -1.28
CA CYS A 7 2.24 0.91 -1.81
C CYS A 7 3.56 0.99 -2.60
N GLU A 8 4.25 -0.14 -2.80
CA GLU A 8 5.61 -0.21 -3.38
C GLU A 8 5.68 0.02 -4.88
N GLY A 9 4.64 -0.38 -5.60
CA GLY A 9 4.69 -0.43 -7.05
C GLY A 9 3.34 -0.16 -7.68
N ILE A 10 3.38 0.10 -8.99
CA ILE A 10 2.17 0.35 -9.77
C ILE A 10 1.24 -0.86 -9.78
N ASN A 11 1.78 -2.08 -9.70
CA ASN A 11 0.99 -3.32 -9.66
C ASN A 11 0.14 -3.39 -8.37
N ASP A 12 0.72 -3.02 -7.22
CA ASP A 12 -0.02 -2.86 -5.96
C ASP A 12 -1.08 -1.77 -6.07
N GLY A 13 -0.73 -0.66 -6.73
CA GLY A 13 -1.64 0.45 -6.99
C GLY A 13 -2.87 0.01 -7.77
N TRP A 14 -2.70 -0.77 -8.84
CA TRP A 14 -3.81 -1.34 -9.62
C TRP A 14 -4.65 -2.33 -8.80
N PHE A 15 -3.99 -3.18 -8.00
CA PHE A 15 -4.67 -4.11 -7.11
C PHE A 15 -5.56 -3.41 -6.09
N LEU A 16 -5.01 -2.40 -5.40
CA LEU A 16 -5.74 -1.59 -4.42
C LEU A 16 -6.87 -0.79 -5.08
N GLN A 17 -6.62 -0.22 -6.27
CA GLN A 17 -7.63 0.52 -7.01
C GLN A 17 -8.83 -0.38 -7.33
N GLU A 18 -8.61 -1.59 -7.83
CA GLU A 18 -9.67 -2.54 -8.12
C GLU A 18 -10.42 -2.97 -6.85
N LEU A 19 -9.69 -3.29 -5.78
CA LEU A 19 -10.26 -3.75 -4.51
C LEU A 19 -11.20 -2.72 -3.91
N ILE A 20 -10.78 -1.45 -3.88
CA ILE A 20 -11.57 -0.36 -3.34
C ILE A 20 -12.75 -0.02 -4.25
N THR A 21 -12.53 -0.03 -5.58
CA THR A 21 -13.63 0.19 -6.54
C THR A 21 -14.73 -0.85 -6.38
N ARG A 22 -14.36 -2.12 -6.20
CA ARG A 22 -15.31 -3.22 -5.96
C ARG A 22 -16.10 -3.02 -4.67
N ASP A 23 -15.43 -2.67 -3.57
CA ASP A 23 -16.05 -2.60 -2.25
C ASP A 23 -16.86 -1.29 -2.03
N TYR A 24 -16.41 -0.17 -2.59
CA TYR A 24 -17.03 1.16 -2.43
C TYR A 24 -17.89 1.61 -3.61
N GLN A 25 -17.87 0.87 -4.73
CA GLN A 25 -18.50 1.27 -6.01
C GLN A 25 -18.03 2.65 -6.51
N LYS A 26 -16.85 3.09 -6.07
CA LYS A 26 -16.21 4.35 -6.46
C LYS A 26 -14.72 4.14 -6.63
N GLU A 27 -14.17 4.72 -7.68
CA GLU A 27 -12.76 4.59 -8.01
C GLU A 27 -11.91 5.50 -7.09
N PRO A 28 -10.87 4.98 -6.42
CA PRO A 28 -9.93 5.81 -5.69
C PRO A 28 -8.97 6.50 -6.67
N LEU A 29 -8.38 7.62 -6.23
CA LEU A 29 -7.42 8.35 -7.05
C LEU A 29 -6.00 7.82 -6.82
N LEU A 30 -5.41 7.20 -7.86
CA LEU A 30 -4.06 6.64 -7.85
C LEU A 30 -3.03 7.66 -8.37
N TYR A 31 -2.02 7.93 -7.55
CA TYR A 31 -0.84 8.71 -7.89
C TYR A 31 0.36 7.79 -8.03
N ASP A 32 0.91 7.68 -9.24
CA ASP A 32 2.13 6.93 -9.48
C ASP A 32 3.35 7.85 -9.57
N ASN A 33 4.34 7.63 -8.69
CA ASN A 33 5.58 8.40 -8.59
C ASN A 33 5.36 9.92 -8.42
N LYS A 34 4.22 10.30 -7.83
CA LYS A 34 3.72 11.69 -7.77
C LYS A 34 3.50 12.18 -6.33
N ILE A 35 4.48 11.97 -5.46
CA ILE A 35 4.43 12.28 -4.02
C ILE A 35 3.94 13.71 -3.74
N SER A 36 4.47 14.71 -4.46
CA SER A 36 4.09 16.12 -4.25
C SER A 36 2.65 16.45 -4.68
N GLU A 37 2.09 15.76 -5.68
CA GLU A 37 0.67 15.91 -6.04
C GLU A 37 -0.21 15.21 -5.00
N PHE A 38 0.18 14.00 -4.60
CA PHE A 38 -0.50 13.22 -3.58
C PHE A 38 -0.59 13.99 -2.24
N LEU A 39 0.52 14.51 -1.73
CA LEU A 39 0.53 15.25 -0.46
C LEU A 39 -0.31 16.53 -0.53
N ARG A 40 -0.33 17.22 -1.68
CA ARG A 40 -1.23 18.37 -1.88
C ARG A 40 -2.71 17.97 -1.85
N ALA A 41 -3.06 16.81 -2.39
CA ALA A 41 -4.41 16.29 -2.32
C ALA A 41 -4.81 15.88 -0.90
N VAL A 42 -3.92 15.19 -0.16
CA VAL A 42 -4.12 14.82 1.25
C VAL A 42 -4.34 16.07 2.14
N GLN A 43 -3.57 17.13 1.91
CA GLN A 43 -3.69 18.40 2.63
C GLN A 43 -4.95 19.20 2.29
N SER A 44 -5.54 18.94 1.13
CA SER A 44 -6.61 19.77 0.64
C SER A 44 -7.83 19.65 1.56
N SER A 45 -8.26 20.78 2.13
CA SER A 45 -9.55 20.88 2.80
C SER A 45 -10.71 20.84 1.80
N SER A 46 -10.42 20.94 0.49
CA SER A 46 -11.39 20.98 -0.60
C SER A 46 -12.35 19.80 -0.50
N SER A 47 -13.65 20.11 -0.50
CA SER A 47 -14.70 19.10 -0.60
C SER A 47 -14.59 18.30 -1.89
N TYR A 48 -13.96 18.85 -2.95
CA TYR A 48 -13.78 18.17 -4.23
C TYR A 48 -13.17 16.77 -4.11
N TYR A 49 -12.04 16.63 -3.41
CA TYR A 49 -11.40 15.32 -3.29
C TYR A 49 -12.21 14.37 -2.42
N LYS A 50 -12.77 14.89 -1.33
CA LYS A 50 -13.56 14.11 -0.37
C LYS A 50 -14.87 13.61 -0.98
N GLU A 51 -15.58 14.42 -1.74
CA GLU A 51 -16.88 14.05 -2.31
C GLU A 51 -16.74 13.11 -3.53
N ARG A 52 -15.59 13.20 -4.22
CA ARG A 52 -15.36 12.50 -5.49
C ARG A 52 -14.66 11.16 -5.35
N TYR A 53 -13.73 11.03 -4.40
CA TYR A 53 -12.89 9.85 -4.27
C TYR A 53 -13.00 9.26 -2.86
N PRO A 54 -13.16 7.93 -2.70
CA PRO A 54 -13.25 7.30 -1.38
C PRO A 54 -11.91 7.39 -0.64
N CYS A 55 -10.79 7.25 -1.35
CA CYS A 55 -9.45 7.34 -0.78
C CYS A 55 -8.43 7.82 -1.84
N LEU A 56 -7.20 8.10 -1.40
CA LEU A 56 -6.07 8.41 -2.27
C LEU A 56 -5.03 7.29 -2.15
N ILE A 57 -4.48 6.82 -3.28
CA ILE A 57 -3.42 5.81 -3.31
C ILE A 57 -2.14 6.44 -3.85
N LEU A 58 -1.01 6.22 -3.20
CA LEU A 58 0.32 6.54 -3.71
C LEU A 58 1.09 5.24 -3.98
N SER A 59 1.45 5.00 -5.24
CA SER A 59 2.52 4.07 -5.61
C SER A 59 3.81 4.87 -5.85
N ASP A 60 4.94 4.37 -5.36
CA ASP A 60 6.26 4.95 -5.65
C ASP A 60 7.24 3.82 -5.88
N ASN A 61 7.89 3.80 -7.04
CA ASN A 61 8.73 2.70 -7.50
C ASN A 61 9.88 2.39 -6.52
N GLY A 62 9.64 1.47 -5.59
CA GLY A 62 10.64 0.69 -4.87
C GLY A 62 10.67 0.82 -3.35
N HIS A 63 11.64 0.13 -2.76
CA HIS A 63 11.84 -0.05 -1.31
C HIS A 63 12.09 1.25 -0.50
N GLN A 64 12.18 2.41 -1.18
CA GLN A 64 12.43 3.72 -0.59
C GLN A 64 11.17 4.55 -0.32
N LEU A 65 9.97 3.99 -0.50
CA LEU A 65 8.70 4.68 -0.23
C LEU A 65 8.75 5.45 1.10
N MET A 66 9.10 4.79 2.21
CA MET A 66 9.21 5.46 3.51
C MET A 66 10.35 6.48 3.60
N ASP A 67 11.47 6.31 2.86
CA ASP A 67 12.60 7.27 2.87
C ASP A 67 12.24 8.60 2.23
N LYS A 68 11.45 8.56 1.16
CA LYS A 68 11.02 9.76 0.43
C LYS A 68 9.76 10.35 1.03
N TYR A 69 8.79 9.49 1.32
CA TYR A 69 7.46 9.88 1.76
C TYR A 69 7.50 10.48 3.17
N LEU A 70 8.18 9.83 4.11
CA LEU A 70 8.11 10.21 5.52
C LEU A 70 8.67 11.62 5.80
N PRO A 71 9.88 12.00 5.31
CA PRO A 71 10.36 13.37 5.51
C PRO A 71 9.45 14.44 4.92
N GLN A 72 8.85 14.16 3.77
CA GLN A 72 8.01 15.14 3.08
C GLN A 72 6.67 15.27 3.79
N THR A 73 6.06 14.15 4.18
CA THR A 73 4.84 14.08 5.00
C THR A 73 4.99 14.87 6.29
N ILE A 74 6.05 14.63 7.06
CA ILE A 74 6.25 15.33 8.33
C ILE A 74 6.43 16.84 8.11
N ARG A 75 7.25 17.27 7.13
CA ARG A 75 7.47 18.70 6.85
C ARG A 75 6.23 19.44 6.35
N ASP A 76 5.40 18.74 5.61
CA ASP A 76 4.28 19.37 4.91
C ASP A 76 2.98 19.26 5.72
N LEU A 77 2.85 18.25 6.60
CA LEU A 77 1.65 18.03 7.40
C LEU A 77 1.76 18.48 8.87
N PHE A 78 2.91 18.35 9.55
CA PHE A 78 3.02 18.81 10.95
C PHE A 78 2.92 20.33 11.05
N GLY A 79 1.99 20.80 11.89
CA GLY A 79 1.83 22.21 12.24
C GLY A 79 1.29 23.13 11.13
N LYS A 80 0.90 22.58 9.96
CA LYS A 80 0.38 23.37 8.82
C LYS A 80 -1.07 23.09 8.45
N THR A 81 -1.63 21.98 8.95
CA THR A 81 -2.97 21.52 8.58
C THR A 81 -3.88 21.58 9.80
N ASN A 82 -5.19 21.72 9.63
CA ASN A 82 -6.18 21.43 10.70
C ASN A 82 -6.29 19.90 10.96
N ALA A 83 -5.27 19.13 10.60
CA ALA A 83 -5.31 17.68 10.68
C ALA A 83 -4.90 17.24 12.07
N GLY A 84 -5.87 16.76 12.83
CA GLY A 84 -5.56 15.84 13.92
C GLY A 84 -4.95 14.52 13.39
N ASN A 85 -4.96 13.51 14.26
CA ASN A 85 -4.49 12.16 14.00
C ASN A 85 -4.84 11.65 12.58
N THR A 86 -3.83 11.36 11.76
CA THR A 86 -3.98 10.84 10.40
C THR A 86 -3.42 9.42 10.33
N THR A 87 -4.16 8.50 9.71
CA THR A 87 -3.74 7.11 9.52
C THR A 87 -3.43 6.84 8.05
N PHE A 88 -2.24 6.32 7.79
CA PHE A 88 -1.80 5.80 6.49
C PHE A 88 -1.90 4.28 6.52
N ILE A 89 -2.57 3.68 5.54
CA ILE A 89 -2.47 2.24 5.29
C ILE A 89 -1.25 2.03 4.39
N VAL A 90 -0.39 1.08 4.73
CA VAL A 90 0.85 0.80 3.98
C VAL A 90 0.84 -0.66 3.54
N LEU A 91 0.61 -0.92 2.26
CA LEU A 91 0.77 -2.25 1.67
C LEU A 91 2.24 -2.44 1.29
N LYS A 92 2.86 -3.49 1.82
CA LYS A 92 4.28 -3.77 1.64
C LYS A 92 4.54 -5.24 1.41
N ASP A 93 5.54 -5.55 0.61
CA ASP A 93 6.03 -6.92 0.46
C ASP A 93 6.89 -7.29 1.68
N ASN A 94 6.80 -8.54 2.13
CA ASN A 94 7.70 -9.02 3.18
C ASN A 94 8.92 -9.77 2.64
N ASP A 95 8.93 -10.18 1.38
CA ASP A 95 10.03 -10.91 0.74
C ASP A 95 10.53 -12.12 1.57
N GLY A 96 9.63 -12.76 2.32
CA GLY A 96 9.95 -13.88 3.22
C GLY A 96 10.60 -13.48 4.55
N SER A 97 10.74 -12.18 4.82
CA SER A 97 11.18 -11.66 6.12
C SER A 97 10.03 -11.67 7.14
N PRO A 98 10.28 -12.01 8.42
CA PRO A 98 9.27 -11.89 9.46
C PRO A 98 8.83 -10.44 9.66
N ASP A 99 7.51 -10.20 9.72
CA ASP A 99 6.92 -8.86 9.90
C ASP A 99 7.52 -8.10 11.10
N GLU A 100 7.78 -8.78 12.22
CA GLU A 100 8.39 -8.14 13.40
C GLU A 100 9.78 -7.57 13.08
N MET A 101 10.56 -8.28 12.25
CA MET A 101 11.87 -7.81 11.81
C MET A 101 11.71 -6.56 10.93
N LEU A 102 10.77 -6.59 9.98
CA LEU A 102 10.48 -5.45 9.10
C LEU A 102 10.04 -4.22 9.90
N MET A 103 9.13 -4.39 10.85
CA MET A 103 8.66 -3.30 11.72
C MET A 103 9.80 -2.69 12.54
N ARG A 104 10.72 -3.51 13.07
CA ARG A 104 11.93 -3.00 13.76
C ARG A 104 12.85 -2.23 12.81
N GLN A 105 13.01 -2.70 11.57
CA GLN A 105 13.78 -1.98 10.55
C GLN A 105 13.13 -0.64 10.20
N TYR A 106 11.83 -0.58 9.99
CA TYR A 106 11.09 0.66 9.74
C TYR A 106 11.19 1.63 10.92
N LEU A 107 11.08 1.16 12.17
CA LEU A 107 11.29 1.98 13.36
C LEU A 107 12.71 2.57 13.40
N ALA A 108 13.74 1.73 13.22
CA ALA A 108 15.13 2.17 13.25
C ALA A 108 15.44 3.17 12.12
N LYS A 109 14.89 2.92 10.93
CA LYS A 109 15.02 3.78 9.76
C LYS A 109 14.36 5.14 9.98
N THR A 110 13.12 5.14 10.47
CA THR A 110 12.37 6.36 10.83
C THR A 110 13.13 7.17 11.89
N LYS A 111 13.67 6.53 12.94
CA LYS A 111 14.51 7.18 13.96
C LYS A 111 15.79 7.81 13.41
N ARG A 112 16.35 7.30 12.30
CA ARG A 112 17.51 7.92 11.63
C ARG A 112 17.11 9.09 10.73
N ILE A 113 15.96 8.99 10.08
CA ILE A 113 15.45 10.01 9.16
C ILE A 113 15.14 11.32 9.91
N LEU A 114 14.49 11.26 11.07
CA LEU A 114 14.03 12.48 11.74
C LEU A 114 15.17 13.45 12.08
N PRO A 115 16.27 13.03 12.77
CA PRO A 115 17.37 13.93 13.07
C PRO A 115 18.07 14.42 11.79
N ALA A 116 18.28 13.53 10.81
CA ALA A 116 18.94 13.85 9.55
C ALA A 116 18.20 14.90 8.72
N LYS A 117 16.88 15.01 8.89
CA LYS A 117 16.02 15.99 8.22
C LYS A 117 15.62 17.16 9.12
N ASN A 118 16.27 17.30 10.28
CA ASN A 118 15.99 18.32 11.30
C ASN A 118 14.54 18.33 11.81
N LEU A 119 13.90 17.15 11.84
CA LEU A 119 12.54 16.93 12.31
C LEU A 119 12.54 16.61 13.81
N LYS A 120 13.13 17.50 14.61
CA LYS A 120 13.32 17.29 16.06
C LYS A 120 12.04 17.35 16.88
N LYS A 121 10.91 17.68 16.24
CA LYS A 121 9.61 17.93 16.88
C LYS A 121 8.70 16.69 16.84
N ALA A 122 9.28 15.50 16.75
CA ALA A 122 8.57 14.28 16.43
C ALA A 122 9.12 13.10 17.25
N ASP A 123 8.24 12.46 18.01
CA ASP A 123 8.52 11.20 18.71
C ASP A 123 7.98 10.03 17.89
N ILE A 124 8.65 8.88 17.98
CA ILE A 124 8.26 7.67 17.25
C ILE A 124 8.09 6.51 18.23
N SER A 125 6.95 5.83 18.14
CA SER A 125 6.69 4.58 18.81
C SER A 125 6.21 3.51 17.84
N LEU A 126 6.37 2.25 18.24
CA LEU A 126 5.92 1.08 17.49
C LEU A 126 4.94 0.32 18.37
N ASP A 127 3.72 0.15 17.91
CA ASP A 127 2.78 -0.79 18.50
C ASP A 127 3.04 -2.19 17.93
N ARG A 128 3.50 -3.08 18.81
CA ARG A 128 3.88 -4.45 18.43
C ARG A 128 2.68 -5.35 18.19
N ASN A 129 1.49 -4.97 18.65
CA ASN A 129 0.28 -5.78 18.50
C ASN A 129 -0.45 -5.48 17.19
N THR A 130 -0.27 -4.28 16.64
CA THR A 130 -1.06 -3.77 15.50
C THR A 130 -0.24 -3.48 14.25
N GLN A 131 1.07 -3.76 14.25
CA GLN A 131 2.00 -3.40 13.17
C GLN A 131 1.93 -1.91 12.81
N ASN A 132 1.67 -1.07 13.81
CA ASN A 132 1.52 0.37 13.62
C ASN A 132 2.79 1.11 14.04
N LEU A 133 3.31 1.96 13.16
CA LEU A 133 4.32 2.95 13.49
C LEU A 133 3.63 4.29 13.76
N LEU A 134 3.70 4.76 15.00
CA LEU A 134 3.10 6.02 15.41
C LEU A 134 4.17 7.11 15.52
N ILE A 135 3.89 8.27 14.91
CA ILE A 135 4.73 9.46 14.97
C ILE A 135 3.89 10.59 15.55
N THR A 136 4.29 11.12 16.71
CA THR A 136 3.56 12.17 17.41
C THR A 136 4.37 13.46 17.42
N SER A 137 3.72 14.60 17.25
CA SER A 137 4.38 15.88 17.45
C SER A 137 4.72 16.08 18.92
N THR A 138 5.95 16.53 19.21
CA THR A 138 6.41 16.84 20.58
C THR A 138 6.00 18.24 21.01
N GLU A 139 5.50 19.07 20.09
CA GLU A 139 5.07 20.44 20.37
C GLU A 139 3.55 20.56 20.51
N ASP A 140 2.80 19.66 19.88
CA ASP A 140 1.35 19.64 19.91
C ASP A 140 0.84 18.20 19.81
N ASN A 141 0.34 17.69 20.93
CA ASN A 141 -0.12 16.31 21.06
C ASN A 141 -1.42 16.01 20.29
N SER A 142 -2.07 17.02 19.71
CA SER A 142 -3.23 16.81 18.82
C SER A 142 -2.82 16.32 17.42
N TYR A 143 -1.52 16.35 17.10
CA TYR A 143 -0.99 15.92 15.82
C TYR A 143 -0.24 14.58 15.93
N SER A 144 -0.74 13.57 15.21
CA SER A 144 -0.05 12.31 15.04
C SER A 144 -0.23 11.71 13.64
N PHE A 145 0.75 10.93 13.21
CA PHE A 145 0.66 10.05 12.05
C PHE A 145 0.78 8.60 12.48
N THR A 146 -0.18 7.78 12.09
CA THR A 146 -0.13 6.33 12.26
C THR A 146 0.12 5.69 10.90
N PHE A 147 1.18 4.92 10.75
CA PHE A 147 1.39 4.07 9.57
C PHE A 147 1.04 2.64 9.95
N SER A 148 -0.08 2.14 9.42
CA SER A 148 -0.56 0.78 9.64
C SER A 148 -0.06 -0.11 8.51
N PHE A 149 0.91 -0.96 8.79
CA PHE A 149 1.50 -1.83 7.78
C PHE A 149 0.67 -3.09 7.58
N ILE A 150 0.51 -3.48 6.32
CA ILE A 150 -0.01 -4.78 5.89
C ILE A 150 1.06 -5.41 5.01
N PHE A 151 1.53 -6.58 5.41
CA PHE A 151 2.60 -7.28 4.73
C PHE A 151 2.05 -8.41 3.86
N VAL A 152 2.32 -8.36 2.55
CA VAL A 152 2.06 -9.44 1.61
C VAL A 152 3.15 -10.50 1.79
N SER A 153 2.77 -11.78 1.80
CA SER A 153 3.73 -12.88 1.87
C SER A 153 4.52 -12.97 0.57
N GLY A 154 5.85 -12.86 0.64
CA GLY A 154 6.68 -12.71 -0.55
C GLY A 154 6.41 -11.37 -1.23
N SER A 155 5.87 -11.42 -2.45
CA SER A 155 5.41 -10.24 -3.20
C SER A 155 4.00 -10.46 -3.75
N LEU A 156 3.26 -9.37 -3.99
CA LEU A 156 1.94 -9.44 -4.60
C LEU A 156 1.93 -10.20 -5.93
N GLU A 157 2.90 -9.97 -6.81
CA GLU A 157 3.00 -10.69 -8.08
C GLU A 157 3.23 -12.18 -7.88
N SER A 158 4.07 -12.55 -6.90
CA SER A 158 4.35 -13.95 -6.58
C SER A 158 3.08 -14.67 -6.13
N GLU A 159 2.29 -14.01 -5.28
CA GLU A 159 0.99 -14.49 -4.81
C GLU A 159 -0.02 -14.65 -5.96
N ILE A 160 -0.10 -13.67 -6.86
CA ILE A 160 -0.97 -13.75 -8.06
C ILE A 160 -0.56 -14.92 -8.95
N VAL A 161 0.74 -15.13 -9.20
CA VAL A 161 1.24 -16.24 -10.03
C VAL A 161 0.95 -17.60 -9.38
N SER A 162 1.06 -17.68 -8.05
CA SER A 162 0.71 -18.87 -7.29
C SER A 162 -0.77 -19.20 -7.43
N ARG A 163 -1.65 -18.23 -7.15
CA ARG A 163 -3.11 -18.40 -7.24
C ARG A 163 -3.60 -18.67 -8.66
N TYR A 164 -2.96 -18.06 -9.66
CA TYR A 164 -3.21 -18.41 -11.07
C TYR A 164 -2.97 -19.89 -11.33
N SER A 165 -1.83 -20.42 -10.85
CA SER A 165 -1.45 -21.81 -11.06
C SER A 165 -2.45 -22.78 -10.41
N ASP A 166 -2.92 -22.47 -9.21
CA ASP A 166 -3.91 -23.29 -8.51
C ASP A 166 -5.28 -23.30 -9.22
N LYS A 167 -5.69 -22.13 -9.72
CA LYS A 167 -7.02 -21.93 -10.31
C LYS A 167 -7.11 -22.46 -11.74
N TYR A 168 -6.11 -22.17 -12.57
CA TYR A 168 -6.12 -22.49 -13.99
C TYR A 168 -5.40 -23.80 -14.32
N ARG A 169 -4.66 -24.38 -13.36
CA ARG A 169 -3.98 -25.68 -13.47
C ARG A 169 -3.21 -25.83 -14.79
N PRO A 170 -2.22 -24.94 -15.05
CA PRO A 170 -1.45 -24.99 -16.28
C PRO A 170 -0.75 -26.35 -16.41
N ASN A 171 -0.41 -26.74 -17.66
CA ASN A 171 0.28 -28.00 -17.89
C ASN A 171 1.67 -28.00 -17.22
N LYS A 172 2.26 -29.20 -17.03
CA LYS A 172 3.53 -29.38 -16.31
C LYS A 172 4.68 -28.51 -16.84
N THR A 173 4.75 -28.31 -18.16
CA THR A 173 5.80 -27.49 -18.78
C THR A 173 5.62 -26.02 -18.42
N GLU A 174 4.40 -25.52 -18.51
CA GLU A 174 4.05 -24.15 -18.15
C GLU A 174 4.21 -23.91 -16.65
N SER A 175 3.76 -24.82 -15.77
CA SER A 175 3.96 -24.68 -14.33
C SER A 175 5.44 -24.61 -13.96
N LYS A 176 6.30 -25.41 -14.62
CA LYS A 176 7.75 -25.39 -14.38
C LYS A 176 8.35 -24.06 -14.84
N ARG A 177 7.87 -23.51 -15.96
CA ARG A 177 8.32 -22.22 -16.48
C ARG A 177 7.93 -21.07 -15.55
N LEU A 178 6.68 -21.05 -15.08
CA LEU A 178 6.19 -20.03 -14.13
C LEU A 178 7.00 -20.02 -12.83
N LYS A 179 7.26 -21.19 -12.24
CA LYS A 179 8.05 -21.31 -10.98
C LYS A 179 9.48 -20.81 -11.08
N GLY A 180 10.07 -20.83 -12.28
CA GLY A 180 11.45 -20.38 -12.51
C GLY A 180 11.55 -18.94 -13.02
N MET A 181 10.43 -18.25 -13.19
CA MET A 181 10.39 -16.90 -13.76
C MET A 181 10.32 -15.85 -12.65
N ASP A 182 10.96 -14.71 -12.91
CA ASP A 182 10.73 -13.50 -12.12
C ASP A 182 9.22 -13.18 -12.05
N PRO A 183 8.65 -12.86 -10.87
CA PRO A 183 7.21 -12.65 -10.70
C PRO A 183 6.62 -11.59 -11.62
N HIS A 184 7.31 -10.47 -11.85
CA HIS A 184 6.82 -9.44 -12.78
C HIS A 184 6.74 -9.97 -14.22
N LYS A 185 7.77 -10.69 -14.67
CA LYS A 185 7.77 -11.33 -15.99
C LYS A 185 6.74 -12.45 -16.09
N ALA A 186 6.46 -13.15 -14.99
CA ALA A 186 5.47 -14.21 -14.95
C ALA A 186 4.06 -13.67 -15.20
N LEU A 187 3.71 -12.49 -14.70
CA LEU A 187 2.43 -11.84 -15.00
C LEU A 187 2.28 -11.49 -16.49
N GLU A 188 3.33 -10.95 -17.11
CA GLU A 188 3.32 -10.68 -18.57
C GLU A 188 3.16 -11.98 -19.37
N TYR A 189 3.83 -13.04 -18.93
CA TYR A 189 3.70 -14.35 -19.57
C TYR A 189 2.29 -14.92 -19.42
N ILE A 190 1.70 -14.87 -18.22
CA ILE A 190 0.30 -15.29 -17.97
C ILE A 190 -0.64 -14.54 -18.91
N ALA A 191 -0.49 -13.22 -19.03
CA ALA A 191 -1.30 -12.43 -19.94
C ALA A 191 -1.13 -12.85 -21.41
N ALA A 192 0.09 -13.19 -21.83
CA ALA A 192 0.37 -13.59 -23.20
C ALA A 192 -0.16 -14.98 -23.57
N VAL A 193 -0.27 -15.92 -22.61
CA VAL A 193 -0.66 -17.31 -22.89
C VAL A 193 -2.10 -17.64 -22.54
N ASN A 194 -2.77 -16.78 -21.78
CA ASN A 194 -4.16 -16.96 -21.40
C ASN A 194 -5.04 -15.94 -22.12
N GLU A 195 -5.85 -16.42 -23.07
CA GLU A 195 -6.71 -15.58 -23.92
C GLU A 195 -7.72 -14.71 -23.15
N LYS A 196 -7.94 -14.98 -21.86
CA LYS A 196 -8.80 -14.14 -21.00
C LYS A 196 -8.17 -12.79 -20.66
N PHE A 197 -6.85 -12.64 -20.79
CA PHE A 197 -6.12 -11.47 -20.31
C PHE A 197 -5.42 -10.77 -21.47
N LYS A 198 -5.56 -9.45 -21.56
CA LYS A 198 -4.90 -8.63 -22.59
C LYS A 198 -3.51 -8.19 -22.16
N ASN A 199 -3.31 -7.98 -20.86
CA ASN A 199 -2.06 -7.49 -20.28
C ASN A 199 -1.97 -7.87 -18.79
N ARG A 200 -0.81 -7.59 -18.18
CA ARG A 200 -0.59 -7.89 -16.75
C ARG A 200 -1.54 -7.17 -15.80
N GLU A 201 -2.00 -5.96 -16.13
CA GLU A 201 -2.95 -5.20 -15.30
C GLU A 201 -4.29 -5.94 -15.21
N GLU A 202 -4.76 -6.49 -16.32
CA GLU A 202 -6.01 -7.28 -16.35
C GLU A 202 -5.88 -8.58 -15.53
N VAL A 203 -4.69 -9.19 -15.49
CA VAL A 203 -4.42 -10.33 -14.58
C VAL A 203 -4.59 -9.89 -13.13
N ILE A 204 -3.99 -8.77 -12.74
CA ILE A 204 -4.06 -8.22 -11.38
C ILE A 204 -5.50 -7.89 -11.00
N ARG A 205 -6.22 -7.14 -11.84
CA ARG A 205 -7.63 -6.77 -11.57
C ARG A 205 -8.54 -8.01 -11.49
N THR A 206 -8.32 -9.01 -12.35
CA THR A 206 -9.07 -10.27 -12.29
C THR A 206 -8.83 -11.01 -10.97
N SER A 207 -7.62 -10.98 -10.43
CA SER A 207 -7.31 -11.65 -9.16
C SER A 207 -8.16 -11.11 -7.99
N VAL A 208 -8.47 -9.81 -8.01
CA VAL A 208 -9.37 -9.15 -7.05
C VAL A 208 -10.82 -9.54 -7.32
N ASN A 209 -11.27 -9.40 -8.57
CA ASN A 209 -12.68 -9.60 -8.94
C ASN A 209 -13.14 -11.04 -8.75
N GLU A 210 -12.24 -12.00 -8.94
CA GLU A 210 -12.55 -13.41 -8.72
C GLU A 210 -12.12 -13.91 -7.33
N ASN A 211 -11.81 -13.01 -6.39
CA ASN A 211 -11.51 -13.29 -4.97
C ASN A 211 -10.40 -14.32 -4.74
N TRP A 212 -9.28 -14.23 -5.46
CA TRP A 212 -8.19 -15.21 -5.39
C TRP A 212 -7.53 -15.33 -4.01
N PHE A 213 -7.65 -14.28 -3.18
CA PHE A 213 -6.99 -14.14 -1.88
C PHE A 213 -7.95 -14.15 -0.68
N SER A 214 -9.21 -14.58 -0.87
CA SER A 214 -10.23 -14.51 0.20
C SER A 214 -9.86 -15.28 1.49
N ASP A 215 -9.04 -16.31 1.37
CA ASP A 215 -8.50 -17.14 2.45
C ASP A 215 -7.17 -16.63 3.02
N GLU A 216 -6.54 -15.64 2.40
CA GLU A 216 -5.27 -15.08 2.84
C GLU A 216 -5.45 -14.08 3.99
N ARG A 217 -4.65 -14.25 5.05
CA ARG A 217 -4.74 -13.40 6.24
C ARG A 217 -4.43 -11.94 5.94
N TRP A 218 -3.36 -11.67 5.20
CA TRP A 218 -2.97 -10.29 4.84
C TRP A 218 -4.07 -9.58 4.05
N PHE A 219 -4.80 -10.32 3.19
CA PHE A 219 -5.89 -9.79 2.40
C PHE A 219 -7.12 -9.50 3.27
N GLN A 220 -7.43 -10.38 4.22
CA GLN A 220 -8.49 -10.14 5.20
C GLN A 220 -8.20 -8.91 6.06
N ASP A 221 -6.96 -8.78 6.55
CA ASP A 221 -6.51 -7.62 7.34
C ASP A 221 -6.57 -6.33 6.50
N LEU A 222 -6.16 -6.39 5.22
CA LEU A 222 -6.29 -5.27 4.27
C LEU A 222 -7.76 -4.87 4.07
N CYS A 223 -8.66 -5.82 3.85
CA CYS A 223 -10.08 -5.55 3.69
C CYS A 223 -10.70 -4.91 4.95
N VAL A 224 -10.30 -5.35 6.15
CA VAL A 224 -10.75 -4.74 7.41
C VAL A 224 -10.28 -3.27 7.46
N LYS A 225 -9.01 -3.01 7.17
CA LYS A 225 -8.44 -1.65 7.17
C LYS A 225 -9.08 -0.75 6.12
N ILE A 226 -9.32 -1.28 4.92
CA ILE A 226 -10.02 -0.54 3.87
C ILE A 226 -11.44 -0.17 4.33
N ARG A 227 -12.19 -1.09 4.97
CA ARG A 227 -13.54 -0.80 5.48
C ARG A 227 -13.61 0.21 6.62
N GLU A 228 -12.49 0.47 7.30
CA GLU A 228 -12.40 1.55 8.29
C GLU A 228 -12.41 2.94 7.61
N ILE A 229 -12.16 3.00 6.29
CA ILE A 229 -12.28 4.24 5.50
C ILE A 229 -13.76 4.62 5.45
N PRO A 230 -14.14 5.81 5.98
CA PRO A 230 -15.53 6.22 6.02
C PRO A 230 -16.16 6.22 4.63
N PRO A 231 -17.36 5.64 4.46
CA PRO A 231 -18.09 5.77 3.20
C PRO A 231 -18.42 7.25 2.95
N LEU A 232 -18.44 7.62 1.68
CA LEU A 232 -18.84 8.96 1.21
C LEU A 232 -20.34 9.18 1.30
#